data_AF-A0ABD6EU37-F1
#
_entry.id   AF-A0ABD6EU37-F1
#
_cell.length_a   1.000
_cell.length_b   1.000
_cell.length_c   1.000
_cell.angle_alpha   90.00
_cell.angle_beta   90.00
_cell.angle_gamma   90.00
#
_symmetry.space_group_name_H-M   'P 1'
#
loop_
_entity.id
_entity.type
_entity.pdbx_description
1 polymer ?
#
loop_
_entity_poly.entity_id
_entity_poly.type
_entity_poly.pdbx_seq_one_letter_code
_entity_poly.pdbx_strand_id
1 'polypeptide(L)'
;MISSAPNGTRFLLQDGTCRLENSKEFMIKGNERPFFSARHPSYQIDNRIKKVSTKQIVTNKLRSPINENLRIDVENLTIRGNEGIQMDSKRFNATARNNITLKTTKDGRLTMSARRIFIGNRFKPLPMSTSPALTASIDAYRVCMCIAVRQKLFIVPGNKPCHTSRNYCI
;
A
#
# COMPACT_ATOMS: atom_id res chain seq x y z
N MET A 1 10.50 35.60 5.02
CA MET A 1 11.64 34.73 5.38
C MET A 1 11.28 33.95 6.64
N ILE A 2 11.43 32.63 6.61
CA ILE A 2 11.13 31.75 7.75
C ILE A 2 12.45 31.39 8.43
N SER A 3 12.59 31.67 9.73
CA SER A 3 13.75 31.22 10.50
C SER A 3 13.46 29.82 11.08
N SER A 4 14.23 28.81 10.65
CA SER A 4 14.04 27.42 11.11
C SER A 4 14.88 27.11 12.34
N ALA A 5 14.39 26.19 13.17
CA ALA A 5 15.20 25.47 14.14
C ALA A 5 16.17 24.50 13.42
N PRO A 6 17.23 23.98 14.08
CA PRO A 6 18.20 23.06 13.49
C PRO A 6 17.59 21.78 12.88
N ASN A 7 16.41 21.36 13.34
CA ASN A 7 15.73 20.16 12.82
C ASN A 7 14.84 20.44 11.58
N GLY A 8 14.95 21.63 10.98
CA GLY A 8 14.15 22.06 9.84
C GLY A 8 12.72 22.43 10.21
N THR A 9 12.08 23.23 9.37
CA THR A 9 10.67 23.64 9.54
C THR A 9 9.73 22.54 9.05
N ARG A 10 8.68 22.24 9.82
CA ARG A 10 7.67 21.24 9.45
C ARG A 10 6.35 21.91 9.17
N PHE A 11 5.70 21.52 8.07
CA PHE A 11 4.37 21.98 7.73
C PHE A 11 3.34 20.91 8.11
N LEU A 12 2.47 21.26 9.06
CA LEU A 12 1.38 20.40 9.51
C LEU A 12 0.08 20.93 8.92
N LEU A 13 -0.68 20.03 8.27
CA LEU A 13 -1.98 20.34 7.69
C LEU A 13 -3.02 19.39 8.27
N GLN A 14 -3.92 19.91 9.09
CA GLN A 14 -4.95 19.13 9.75
C GLN A 14 -6.27 19.91 9.75
N ASP A 15 -7.33 19.28 9.23
CA ASP A 15 -8.69 19.83 9.22
C ASP A 15 -8.78 21.28 8.69
N GLY A 16 -8.04 21.57 7.61
CA GLY A 16 -8.00 22.91 6.99
C GLY A 16 -7.14 23.92 7.73
N THR A 17 -6.52 23.56 8.86
CA THR A 17 -5.57 24.42 9.57
C THR A 17 -4.13 24.06 9.19
N CYS A 18 -3.39 25.05 8.71
CA CYS A 18 -1.96 25.00 8.49
C CYS A 18 -1.22 25.49 9.73
N ARG A 19 -0.28 24.70 10.23
CA ARG A 19 0.66 25.13 11.27
C ARG A 19 2.09 24.92 10.80
N LEU A 20 2.92 25.95 10.97
CA LEU A 20 4.37 25.80 10.84
C LEU A 20 4.93 25.43 12.22
N GLU A 21 5.46 24.22 12.32
CA GLU A 21 6.17 23.72 13.48
C GLU A 21 7.69 23.87 13.27
N ASN A 22 8.44 23.91 14.37
CA ASN A 22 9.89 24.08 14.36
C ASN A 22 10.38 25.36 13.65
N SER A 23 9.54 26.40 13.61
CA SER A 23 9.94 27.78 13.26
C SER A 23 10.00 28.64 14.52
N LYS A 24 11.11 29.35 14.74
CA LYS A 24 11.19 30.33 15.83
C LYS A 24 10.31 31.53 15.56
N GLU A 25 10.29 31.98 14.31
CA GLU A 25 9.54 33.15 13.89
C GLU A 25 9.29 33.13 12.38
N PHE A 26 8.06 33.46 11.98
CA PHE A 26 7.72 33.76 10.60
C PHE A 26 7.68 35.27 10.42
N MET A 27 8.53 35.80 9.53
CA MET A 27 8.60 37.24 9.24
C MET A 27 8.40 37.55 7.77
N ILE A 28 7.56 38.53 7.47
CA ILE A 28 7.52 39.21 6.17
C ILE A 28 8.31 40.52 6.35
N LYS A 29 9.45 40.65 5.68
CA LYS A 29 10.37 41.78 5.84
C LYS A 29 10.34 42.68 4.61
N GLY A 30 10.28 43.99 4.81
CA GLY A 30 10.72 44.99 3.83
C GLY A 30 12.20 45.31 4.02
N ASN A 31 12.69 46.34 3.34
CA ASN A 31 14.11 46.74 3.40
C ASN A 31 14.57 47.18 4.80
N GLU A 32 13.69 47.80 5.59
CA GLU A 32 14.08 48.39 6.88
C GLU A 32 13.42 47.76 8.10
N ARG A 33 12.17 47.25 7.97
CA ARG A 33 11.37 46.74 9.11
C ARG A 33 10.51 45.55 8.70
N PRO A 34 10.24 44.60 9.61
CA PRO A 34 9.26 43.56 9.37
C PRO A 34 7.85 44.15 9.29
N PHE A 35 7.14 43.86 8.19
CA PHE A 35 5.72 44.19 8.05
C PHE A 35 4.84 43.26 8.89
N PHE A 36 5.32 42.04 9.14
CA PHE A 36 4.61 41.04 9.90
C PHE A 36 5.61 40.12 10.59
N SER A 37 5.38 39.80 11.86
CA SER A 37 6.06 38.72 12.57
C SER A 37 5.05 37.90 13.37
N ALA A 38 5.20 36.58 13.34
CA ALA A 38 4.38 35.66 14.10
C ALA A 38 5.25 34.55 14.72
N ARG A 39 5.09 34.35 16.03
CA ARG A 39 5.65 33.22 16.77
C ARG A 39 4.55 32.17 16.85
N HIS A 40 4.71 31.06 16.13
CA HIS A 40 3.69 30.01 15.89
C HIS A 40 2.55 30.41 14.93
N PRO A 41 2.86 30.79 13.68
CA PRO A 41 1.81 31.12 12.72
C PRO A 41 0.91 29.90 12.46
N SER A 42 -0.38 30.08 12.71
CA SER A 42 -1.44 29.17 12.29
C SER A 42 -2.34 29.92 11.32
N TYR A 43 -2.66 29.28 10.19
CA TYR A 43 -3.49 29.85 9.15
C TYR A 43 -4.58 28.86 8.80
N GLN A 44 -5.80 29.35 8.57
CA GLN A 44 -6.81 28.52 7.94
C GLN A 44 -6.64 28.55 6.43
N ILE A 45 -6.64 27.38 5.81
CA ILE A 45 -6.74 27.26 4.36
C ILE A 45 -8.16 27.66 3.97
N ASP A 46 -8.30 28.91 3.52
CA ASP A 46 -9.51 29.36 2.86
C ASP A 46 -9.68 28.65 1.51
N ASN A 47 -10.92 28.56 1.03
CA ASN A 47 -11.31 27.95 -0.24
C ASN A 47 -10.63 28.60 -1.47
N ARG A 48 -10.05 29.78 -1.33
CA ARG A 48 -9.28 30.48 -2.37
C ARG A 48 -7.89 29.88 -2.60
N ILE A 49 -7.33 29.16 -1.61
CA ILE A 49 -6.00 28.56 -1.71
C ILE A 49 -6.08 27.24 -2.46
N LYS A 50 -5.72 27.26 -3.74
CA LYS A 50 -5.79 26.09 -4.63
C LYS A 50 -4.52 25.22 -4.64
N LYS A 51 -3.39 25.77 -4.20
CA LYS A 51 -2.08 25.10 -4.28
C LYS A 51 -1.27 25.34 -3.02
N VAL A 52 -0.76 24.27 -2.44
CA VAL A 52 0.21 24.30 -1.33
C VAL A 52 1.51 23.69 -1.84
N SER A 53 2.61 24.45 -1.76
CA SER A 53 3.94 24.00 -2.20
C SER A 53 4.85 23.90 -0.99
N THR A 54 5.23 22.68 -0.60
CA THR A 54 6.13 22.41 0.53
C THR A 54 6.92 21.13 0.30
N LYS A 55 8.05 20.99 1.00
CA LYS A 55 8.92 19.81 0.95
C LYS A 55 8.30 18.59 1.65
N GLN A 56 7.53 18.82 2.71
CA GLN A 56 6.89 17.76 3.49
C GLN A 56 5.56 18.26 4.04
N ILE A 57 4.53 17.42 3.90
CA ILE A 57 3.21 17.63 4.51
C ILE A 57 3.01 16.51 5.52
N VAL A 58 2.63 16.86 6.75
CA VAL A 58 2.13 15.86 7.71
C VAL A 58 0.66 16.12 7.98
N THR A 59 -0.14 15.08 7.73
CA THR A 59 -1.59 15.09 7.89
C THR A 59 -2.06 13.71 8.33
N ASN A 60 -3.19 13.67 9.03
CA ASN A 60 -3.87 12.45 9.45
C ASN A 60 -4.72 11.83 8.32
N LYS A 61 -5.16 12.63 7.35
CA LYS A 61 -6.11 12.18 6.32
C LYS A 61 -5.84 12.80 4.96
N LEU A 62 -5.69 11.94 3.96
CA LEU A 62 -5.71 12.30 2.54
C LEU A 62 -7.01 11.76 1.95
N ARG A 63 -7.89 12.64 1.45
CA ARG A 63 -9.19 12.26 0.88
C ARG A 63 -9.46 12.98 -0.43
N SER A 64 -10.21 12.33 -1.32
CA SER A 64 -10.77 13.00 -2.48
C SER A 64 -11.86 13.99 -2.07
N PRO A 65 -12.18 14.97 -2.93
CA PRO A 65 -13.44 15.69 -2.85
C PRO A 65 -14.63 14.74 -3.03
N ILE A 66 -15.81 15.19 -2.60
CA ILE A 66 -17.06 14.43 -2.74
C ILE A 66 -17.33 14.23 -4.23
N ASN A 67 -17.64 13.00 -4.64
CA ASN A 67 -17.93 12.60 -6.03
C ASN A 67 -16.77 12.79 -7.02
N GLU A 68 -15.55 12.99 -6.54
CA GLU A 68 -14.36 13.14 -7.39
C GLU A 68 -13.25 12.15 -7.01
N ASN A 69 -12.28 11.98 -7.92
CA ASN A 69 -11.13 11.11 -7.70
C ASN A 69 -9.98 11.87 -7.04
N LEU A 70 -9.32 11.26 -6.06
CA LEU A 70 -8.04 11.74 -5.54
C LEU A 70 -6.95 11.42 -6.58
N ARG A 71 -6.36 12.44 -7.20
CA ARG A 71 -5.19 12.30 -8.08
C ARG A 71 -3.92 12.70 -7.34
N ILE A 72 -2.94 11.81 -7.34
CA ILE A 72 -1.59 12.05 -6.82
C ILE A 72 -0.64 11.79 -7.99
N ASP A 73 -0.02 12.85 -8.50
CA ASP A 73 0.96 12.77 -9.59
C ASP A 73 2.31 13.23 -9.05
N VAL A 74 3.21 12.27 -8.83
CA VAL A 74 4.51 12.48 -8.19
C VAL A 74 5.53 11.48 -8.73
N GLU A 75 6.80 11.89 -8.80
CA GLU A 75 7.90 10.99 -9.18
C GLU A 75 8.19 9.96 -8.07
N ASN A 76 8.18 10.39 -6.81
CA ASN A 76 8.49 9.54 -5.65
C ASN A 76 7.45 9.76 -4.54
N LEU A 77 6.52 8.81 -4.38
CA LEU A 77 5.56 8.81 -3.28
C LEU A 77 6.03 7.91 -2.14
N THR A 78 6.04 8.42 -0.92
CA THR A 78 6.22 7.60 0.29
C THR A 78 5.14 7.94 1.30
N ILE A 79 4.35 6.94 1.70
CA ILE A 79 3.35 7.06 2.75
C ILE A 79 3.85 6.27 3.95
N ARG A 80 3.92 6.91 5.13
CA ARG A 80 4.32 6.29 6.40
C ARG A 80 3.24 6.56 7.44
N GLY A 81 2.87 5.54 8.20
CA GLY A 81 1.94 5.64 9.33
C GLY A 81 2.52 4.92 10.53
N ASN A 82 2.52 5.57 11.69
CA ASN A 82 3.05 4.98 12.94
C ASN A 82 2.11 3.91 13.52
N GLU A 83 0.80 4.06 13.31
CA GLU A 83 -0.25 3.16 13.80
C GLU A 83 -0.83 2.26 12.70
N GLY A 84 -0.17 2.24 11.53
CA GLY A 84 -0.64 1.57 10.33
C GLY A 84 -1.15 2.54 9.27
N ILE A 85 -1.50 1.98 8.11
CA ILE A 85 -2.04 2.70 6.96
C ILE A 85 -3.31 1.97 6.54
N GLN A 86 -4.44 2.66 6.57
CA GLN A 86 -5.71 2.16 6.03
C GLN A 86 -6.00 2.86 4.71
N MET A 87 -6.28 2.09 3.68
CA MET A 87 -6.71 2.58 2.37
C MET A 87 -8.06 1.98 2.04
N ASP A 88 -9.04 2.83 1.81
CA ASP A 88 -10.40 2.43 1.44
C ASP A 88 -10.76 3.08 0.09
N SER A 89 -11.26 2.27 -0.83
CA SER A 89 -11.68 2.73 -2.15
C SER A 89 -12.67 1.76 -2.79
N LYS A 90 -13.59 2.30 -3.61
CA LYS A 90 -14.48 1.47 -4.44
C LYS A 90 -13.72 0.64 -5.47
N ARG A 91 -12.61 1.19 -6.00
CA ARG A 91 -11.71 0.54 -6.96
C ARG A 91 -10.30 1.02 -6.70
N PHE A 92 -9.39 0.07 -6.51
CA PHE A 92 -7.95 0.31 -6.38
C PHE A 92 -7.23 -0.33 -7.56
N ASN A 93 -6.59 0.49 -8.39
CA ASN A 93 -5.80 0.04 -9.54
C ASN A 93 -4.34 0.44 -9.30
N ALA A 94 -3.46 -0.54 -9.15
CA ALA A 94 -2.02 -0.33 -9.07
C ALA A 94 -1.34 -0.91 -10.31
N THR A 95 -0.64 -0.07 -11.06
CA THR A 95 0.16 -0.47 -12.22
C THR A 95 1.59 -0.01 -12.01
N ALA A 96 2.56 -0.89 -12.26
CA ALA A 96 3.97 -0.54 -12.18
C ALA A 96 4.70 -1.06 -13.42
N ARG A 97 5.68 -0.30 -13.91
CA ARG A 97 6.47 -0.65 -15.10
C ARG A 97 7.32 -1.89 -14.89
N ASN A 98 7.97 -1.98 -13.73
CA ASN A 98 8.96 -3.02 -13.45
C ASN A 98 8.43 -4.06 -12.46
N ASN A 99 8.02 -3.65 -11.26
CA ASN A 99 7.51 -4.56 -10.24
C ASN A 99 6.56 -3.87 -9.26
N ILE A 100 5.73 -4.68 -8.59
CA ILE A 100 4.98 -4.31 -7.38
C ILE A 100 5.43 -5.27 -6.28
N THR A 101 6.01 -4.75 -5.21
CA THR A 101 6.53 -5.57 -4.09
C THR A 101 5.68 -5.35 -2.85
N LEU A 102 5.13 -6.43 -2.30
CA LEU A 102 4.42 -6.44 -1.03
C LEU A 102 5.30 -7.17 -0.01
N LYS A 103 5.81 -6.46 0.99
CA LYS A 103 6.67 -7.01 2.03
C LYS A 103 6.05 -6.77 3.40
N THR A 104 6.06 -7.80 4.23
CA THR A 104 5.65 -7.75 5.63
C THR A 104 6.88 -7.80 6.54
N THR A 105 6.68 -7.55 7.83
CA THR A 105 7.68 -7.80 8.87
C THR A 105 7.92 -9.30 9.05
N LYS A 106 8.94 -9.68 9.83
CA LYS A 106 9.31 -11.09 10.06
C LYS A 106 8.13 -11.96 10.52
N ASP A 107 7.28 -11.41 11.39
CA ASP A 107 6.08 -12.06 11.90
C ASP A 107 4.79 -11.48 11.27
N GLY A 108 4.93 -10.67 10.23
CA GLY A 108 3.82 -10.00 9.57
C GLY A 108 3.13 -10.92 8.56
N ARG A 109 1.80 -10.84 8.50
CA ARG A 109 0.97 -11.66 7.61
C ARG A 109 0.39 -10.84 6.46
N LEU A 110 0.53 -11.33 5.23
CA LEU A 110 -0.22 -10.83 4.08
C LEU A 110 -1.50 -11.65 3.91
N THR A 111 -2.66 -11.02 4.02
CA THR A 111 -3.96 -11.68 3.84
C THR A 111 -4.69 -11.05 2.67
N MET A 112 -5.02 -11.84 1.65
CA MET A 112 -5.82 -11.41 0.51
C MET A 112 -7.16 -12.14 0.55
N SER A 113 -8.26 -11.39 0.48
CA SER A 113 -9.61 -11.94 0.45
C SER A 113 -10.40 -11.28 -0.66
N ALA A 114 -10.88 -12.08 -1.60
CA ALA A 114 -11.73 -11.64 -2.69
C ALA A 114 -12.58 -12.80 -3.19
N ARG A 115 -13.69 -12.51 -3.88
CA ARG A 115 -14.51 -13.54 -4.54
C ARG A 115 -13.72 -14.32 -5.60
N ARG A 116 -12.79 -13.64 -6.29
CA ARG A 116 -11.89 -14.22 -7.29
C ARG A 116 -10.54 -13.51 -7.19
N ILE A 117 -9.47 -14.29 -7.19
CA ILE A 117 -8.09 -13.79 -7.21
C ILE A 117 -7.42 -14.40 -8.43
N PHE A 118 -6.76 -13.57 -9.23
CA PHE A 118 -6.02 -13.97 -10.41
C PHE A 118 -4.57 -13.53 -10.25
N ILE A 119 -3.63 -14.46 -10.39
CA ILE A 119 -2.19 -14.20 -10.29
C ILE A 119 -1.52 -14.69 -11.58
N GLY A 120 -0.83 -13.79 -12.28
CA GLY A 120 -0.04 -14.11 -13.47
C GLY A 120 -0.64 -13.59 -14.78
N ASN A 121 0.20 -13.62 -15.82
CA ASN A 121 -0.09 -12.97 -17.11
C ASN A 121 -0.69 -13.94 -18.15
N ARG A 122 -0.56 -15.25 -17.93
CA ARG A 122 -1.09 -16.31 -18.80
C ARG A 122 -1.61 -17.44 -17.93
N PHE A 123 -2.92 -17.60 -17.89
CA PHE A 123 -3.57 -18.74 -17.24
C PHE A 123 -3.41 -19.96 -18.15
N LYS A 124 -2.25 -20.63 -18.10
CA LYS A 124 -2.20 -22.01 -18.59
C LYS A 124 -2.83 -22.88 -17.50
N PRO A 125 -3.97 -23.54 -17.76
CA PRO A 125 -4.45 -24.54 -16.81
C PRO A 125 -3.34 -25.57 -16.65
N LEU A 126 -3.09 -26.00 -15.41
CA LEU A 126 -2.24 -27.15 -15.19
C LEU A 126 -2.92 -28.34 -15.90
N PRO A 127 -2.22 -29.09 -16.76
CA PRO A 127 -2.81 -30.22 -17.44
C PRO A 127 -3.34 -31.21 -16.41
N MET A 128 -4.58 -31.65 -16.58
CA MET A 128 -5.12 -32.69 -15.72
C MET A 128 -4.33 -33.98 -15.94
N SER A 129 -3.83 -34.54 -14.84
CA SER A 129 -3.10 -35.80 -14.89
C SER A 129 -4.02 -36.92 -15.34
N THR A 130 -3.57 -37.74 -16.29
CA THR A 130 -4.26 -38.96 -16.73
C THR A 130 -4.20 -40.08 -15.70
N SER A 131 -3.51 -39.90 -14.56
CA SER A 131 -3.35 -40.94 -13.54
C SER A 131 -4.67 -41.23 -12.79
N PRO A 132 -4.95 -42.52 -12.51
CA PRO A 132 -4.02 -43.64 -12.54
C PRO A 132 -4.03 -44.46 -13.85
N ALA A 133 -3.94 -43.83 -15.03
CA ALA A 133 -3.66 -44.52 -16.27
C ALA A 133 -2.18 -44.95 -16.39
N LEU A 134 -1.92 -46.08 -17.07
CA LEU A 134 -0.58 -46.55 -17.45
C LEU A 134 0.18 -45.55 -18.34
N THR A 135 -0.53 -44.61 -18.96
CA THR A 135 0.06 -43.55 -19.80
C THR A 135 0.62 -42.38 -18.99
N ALA A 136 0.47 -42.39 -17.66
CA ALA A 136 1.00 -41.35 -16.80
C ALA A 136 2.53 -41.49 -16.66
N SER A 137 3.25 -40.37 -16.84
CA SER A 137 4.70 -40.32 -16.70
C SER A 137 5.17 -40.72 -15.30
N ILE A 138 6.18 -41.59 -15.23
CA ILE A 138 6.80 -42.09 -14.00
C ILE A 138 7.76 -41.05 -13.40
N ASP A 139 8.36 -40.22 -14.26
CA ASP A 139 9.32 -39.17 -13.88
C ASP A 139 8.65 -37.82 -13.55
N ALA A 140 7.33 -37.73 -13.75
CA ALA A 140 6.57 -36.54 -13.43
C ALA A 140 6.03 -36.57 -11.99
N TYR A 141 5.70 -35.39 -11.47
CA TYR A 141 4.95 -35.22 -10.23
C TYR A 141 3.61 -34.56 -10.52
N ARG A 142 2.61 -34.85 -9.69
CA ARG A 142 1.31 -34.17 -9.74
C ARG A 142 0.92 -33.59 -8.38
N VAL A 143 0.20 -32.48 -8.43
CA VAL A 143 -0.34 -31.80 -7.26
C VAL A 143 -1.75 -32.33 -6.99
N CYS A 144 -1.97 -32.87 -5.80
CA CYS A 144 -3.25 -33.33 -5.30
C CYS A 144 -3.77 -32.38 -4.22
N MET A 145 -5.09 -32.32 -4.06
CA MET A 145 -5.75 -31.47 -3.07
C MET A 145 -6.59 -32.33 -2.12
N CYS A 146 -6.49 -32.06 -0.83
CA CYS A 146 -7.41 -32.63 0.16
C CYS A 146 -8.82 -32.06 -0.07
N ILE A 147 -9.79 -32.94 -0.37
CA ILE A 147 -11.21 -32.58 -0.52
C ILE A 147 -11.92 -32.49 0.85
N ALA A 148 -11.19 -32.79 1.95
CA ALA A 148 -11.68 -32.78 3.33
C ALA A 148 -11.64 -31.38 3.99
N VAL A 149 -11.85 -31.31 5.31
CA VAL A 149 -12.08 -30.10 6.11
C VAL A 149 -11.01 -29.01 5.92
N ARG A 150 -9.76 -29.37 5.58
CA ARG A 150 -8.68 -28.42 5.28
C ARG A 150 -8.20 -28.58 3.84
N GLN A 151 -8.24 -27.48 3.09
CA GLN A 151 -7.68 -27.36 1.74
C GLN A 151 -6.14 -27.34 1.81
N LYS A 152 -5.54 -28.53 1.90
CA LYS A 152 -4.08 -28.73 1.84
C LYS A 152 -3.69 -29.31 0.48
N LEU A 153 -2.53 -28.89 -0.04
CA LEU A 153 -1.95 -29.39 -1.27
C LEU A 153 -0.78 -30.32 -0.95
N PHE A 154 -0.66 -31.43 -1.67
CA PHE A 154 0.46 -32.37 -1.56
C PHE A 154 0.87 -32.89 -2.93
N ILE A 155 2.09 -33.41 -3.03
CA ILE A 155 2.68 -33.89 -4.28
C ILE A 155 2.76 -35.42 -4.24
N VAL A 156 2.40 -36.09 -5.33
CA VAL A 156 2.58 -37.53 -5.53
C VAL A 156 3.26 -37.82 -6.87
N PRO A 157 3.95 -38.97 -7.03
CA PRO A 157 4.46 -39.39 -8.33
C PRO A 157 3.34 -39.45 -9.37
N GLY A 158 3.66 -39.09 -10.62
CA GLY A 158 2.70 -38.85 -11.69
C GLY A 158 1.81 -40.05 -11.99
N ASN A 159 2.37 -41.26 -11.91
CA ASN A 159 1.68 -42.53 -12.12
C ASN A 159 0.95 -43.09 -10.88
N LYS A 160 1.02 -42.44 -9.72
CA LYS A 160 0.39 -42.91 -8.47
C LYS A 160 -0.94 -42.21 -8.22
N PRO A 161 -1.95 -42.89 -7.62
CA PRO A 161 -3.23 -42.29 -7.24
C PRO A 161 -3.04 -41.15 -6.21
N CYS A 162 -3.99 -40.21 -6.12
CA CYS A 162 -3.93 -39.05 -5.22
C CYS A 162 -4.25 -39.49 -3.78
N HIS A 163 -3.33 -40.25 -3.18
CA HIS A 163 -3.41 -40.70 -1.80
C HIS A 163 -2.28 -40.08 -0.98
N THR A 164 -2.63 -39.66 0.22
CA THR A 164 -1.71 -39.20 1.27
C THR A 164 -2.06 -39.94 2.56
N SER A 165 -1.21 -39.85 3.59
CA SER A 165 -1.50 -40.46 4.88
C SER A 165 -2.83 -39.91 5.44
N ARG A 166 -3.61 -40.77 6.12
CA ARG A 166 -4.95 -40.40 6.60
C ARG A 166 -4.93 -39.13 7.45
N ASN A 167 -3.85 -38.88 8.19
CA ASN A 167 -3.71 -37.72 9.07
C ASN A 167 -3.31 -36.42 8.35
N TYR A 168 -2.88 -36.48 7.08
CA TYR A 168 -2.46 -35.29 6.36
C TYR A 168 -3.63 -34.38 5.99
N CYS A 169 -4.75 -34.98 5.56
CA CYS A 169 -5.96 -34.26 5.15
C CYS A 169 -6.97 -33.99 6.28
N ILE A 170 -6.64 -34.38 7.51
CA ILE A 170 -7.40 -34.02 8.73
C ILE A 170 -7.01 -32.59 9.16
#